data_AF-A0A7C4U0Q9-F1
#
_entry.id   AF-A0A7C4U0Q9-F1
#
_cell.length_a   1.000
_cell.length_b   1.000
_cell.length_c   1.000
_cell.angle_alpha   90.00
_cell.angle_beta   90.00
_cell.angle_gamma   90.00
#
_symmetry.space_group_name_H-M   'P 1'
#
loop_
_entity.id
_entity.type
_entity.pdbx_description
1 polymer ?
#
loop_
_entity_poly.entity_id
_entity_poly.type
_entity_poly.pdbx_seq_one_letter_code
_entity_poly.pdbx_strand_id
1 'polypeptide(L)'
;MQTATVKFTKNDLAKYPFLKEAAEYVKTLDLKIEDLASPEFFQILERAEERVEEAILYAIVSKKLQNEEIEILSFPTAIMLAAATENQFIKRRYALAEAKQAYNDLKFEPREKILAIAKNFQWKIEQVLSEEAAETYQFKLHFTD
;
A
#
# COMPACT_ATOMS: atom_id res chain seq x y z
N MET A 1 -15.58 22.93 9.28
CA MET A 1 -15.68 22.51 7.86
C MET A 1 -15.63 21.00 7.82
N GLN A 2 -16.60 20.37 7.14
CA GLN A 2 -16.63 18.92 6.97
C GLN A 2 -15.38 18.48 6.18
N THR A 3 -14.53 17.63 6.75
CA THR A 3 -13.47 16.97 5.99
C THR A 3 -14.15 16.09 4.96
N ALA A 4 -14.10 16.47 3.68
CA ALA A 4 -14.52 15.60 2.60
C ALA A 4 -13.76 14.29 2.73
N THR A 5 -14.48 13.17 2.86
CA THR A 5 -13.88 11.84 2.88
C THR A 5 -13.30 11.61 1.49
N VAL A 6 -11.97 11.65 1.35
CA VAL A 6 -11.30 11.33 0.09
C VAL A 6 -11.60 9.87 -0.22
N LYS A 7 -12.29 9.63 -1.34
CA LYS A 7 -12.57 8.29 -1.83
C LYS A 7 -11.38 7.82 -2.66
N PHE A 8 -10.78 6.70 -2.28
CA PHE A 8 -9.70 6.08 -3.06
C PHE A 8 -10.23 5.50 -4.37
N THR A 9 -9.53 5.78 -5.46
CA THR A 9 -9.77 5.18 -6.77
C THR A 9 -9.14 3.80 -6.86
N LYS A 10 -9.50 3.01 -7.88
CA LYS A 10 -8.85 1.71 -8.11
C LYS A 10 -7.33 1.84 -8.32
N ASN A 11 -6.89 2.91 -8.99
CA ASN A 11 -5.48 3.25 -9.12
C ASN A 11 -4.80 3.48 -7.76
N ASP A 12 -5.49 4.17 -6.84
CA ASP A 12 -4.99 4.38 -5.48
C ASP A 12 -4.88 3.06 -4.72
N LEU A 13 -5.82 2.13 -4.90
CA LEU A 13 -5.75 0.80 -4.30
C LEU A 13 -4.57 -0.02 -4.86
N ALA A 14 -4.26 0.12 -6.16
CA ALA A 14 -3.09 -0.51 -6.77
C ALA A 14 -1.76 0.09 -6.26
N LYS A 15 -1.71 1.41 -6.05
CA LYS A 15 -0.56 2.08 -5.43
C LYS A 15 -0.39 1.71 -3.96
N TYR A 16 -1.50 1.71 -3.21
CA TYR A 16 -1.56 1.52 -1.76
C TYR A 16 -2.41 0.28 -1.40
N PRO A 17 -1.97 -0.93 -1.76
CA PRO A 17 -2.76 -2.16 -1.57
C PRO A 17 -2.87 -2.59 -0.10
N PHE A 18 -2.20 -1.89 0.81
CA PHE A 18 -2.34 -2.04 2.26
C PHE A 18 -3.53 -1.28 2.86
N LEU A 19 -4.21 -0.45 2.08
CA LEU A 19 -5.40 0.28 2.55
C LEU A 19 -6.53 -0.70 2.86
N LYS A 20 -7.34 -0.38 3.88
CA LYS A 20 -8.52 -1.17 4.26
C LYS A 20 -9.48 -1.40 3.10
N GLU A 21 -9.66 -0.40 2.25
CA GLU A 21 -10.50 -0.44 1.06
C GLU A 21 -9.97 -1.43 0.02
N ALA A 22 -8.65 -1.59 -0.09
CA ALA A 22 -8.04 -2.61 -0.96
C ALA A 22 -8.29 -4.02 -0.39
N ALA A 23 -8.14 -4.18 0.93
CA ALA A 23 -8.46 -5.46 1.59
C ALA A 23 -9.95 -5.83 1.48
N GLU A 24 -10.84 -4.85 1.63
CA GLU A 24 -12.28 -5.02 1.41
C GLU A 24 -12.58 -5.41 -0.03
N TYR A 25 -11.96 -4.74 -1.00
CA TYR A 25 -12.08 -5.08 -2.41
C TYR A 25 -11.70 -6.55 -2.68
N VAL A 26 -10.52 -6.98 -2.23
CA VAL A 26 -10.07 -8.37 -2.39
C VAL A 26 -11.03 -9.35 -1.73
N LYS A 27 -11.56 -9.02 -0.54
CA LYS A 27 -12.55 -9.86 0.14
C LYS A 27 -13.82 -10.05 -0.67
N THR A 28 -14.25 -9.06 -1.47
CA THR A 28 -15.46 -9.22 -2.31
C THR A 28 -15.29 -10.20 -3.46
N LEU A 29 -14.06 -10.54 -3.84
CA LEU A 29 -13.76 -11.49 -4.91
C LEU A 29 -13.89 -12.96 -4.47
N ASP A 30 -14.04 -13.20 -3.16
CA ASP A 30 -14.21 -14.54 -2.55
C ASP A 30 -13.18 -15.57 -3.01
N LEU A 31 -11.94 -15.10 -3.24
CA LEU A 31 -10.83 -15.92 -3.70
C LEU A 31 -10.29 -16.79 -2.58
N LYS A 32 -10.09 -18.06 -2.88
CA LYS A 32 -9.38 -19.00 -2.02
C LYS A 32 -7.92 -19.11 -2.41
N ILE A 33 -7.12 -19.63 -1.49
CA ILE A 33 -5.68 -19.82 -1.72
C ILE A 33 -5.46 -20.81 -2.88
N GLU A 34 -6.32 -21.82 -3.00
CA GLU A 34 -6.23 -22.83 -4.06
C GLU A 34 -6.47 -22.22 -5.46
N ASP A 35 -7.25 -21.14 -5.53
CA ASP A 35 -7.53 -20.46 -6.79
C ASP A 35 -6.27 -19.79 -7.37
N LEU A 36 -5.31 -19.38 -6.53
CA LEU A 36 -4.04 -18.80 -6.97
C LEU A 36 -3.16 -19.79 -7.76
N ALA A 37 -3.41 -21.09 -7.63
CA ALA A 37 -2.74 -22.13 -8.42
C ALA A 37 -3.40 -22.37 -9.79
N SER A 38 -4.54 -21.72 -10.07
CA SER A 38 -5.23 -21.88 -11.34
C SER A 38 -4.54 -21.03 -12.44
N PRO A 39 -4.62 -21.45 -13.72
CA PRO A 39 -4.03 -20.70 -14.83
C PRO A 39 -4.54 -19.26 -14.95
N GLU A 40 -5.74 -18.98 -14.45
CA GLU A 40 -6.37 -17.66 -14.50
C GLU A 40 -5.66 -16.63 -13.62
N PHE A 41 -5.03 -17.09 -12.53
CA PHE A 41 -4.29 -16.26 -11.58
C PHE A 41 -2.78 -16.26 -11.83
N PHE A 42 -2.31 -16.90 -12.89
CA PHE A 42 -0.89 -17.00 -13.21
C PHE A 42 -0.18 -15.64 -13.19
N GLN A 43 -0.78 -14.62 -13.81
CA GLN A 43 -0.20 -13.27 -13.85
C GLN A 43 -0.13 -12.59 -12.46
N ILE A 44 -1.04 -12.94 -11.55
CA ILE A 44 -1.04 -12.43 -10.17
C ILE A 44 0.09 -13.10 -9.38
N LEU A 45 0.26 -14.41 -9.55
CA LEU A 45 1.33 -15.17 -8.90
C LEU A 45 2.71 -14.75 -9.42
N GLU A 46 2.88 -14.65 -10.74
CA GLU A 46 4.10 -14.15 -11.38
C GLU A 46 4.46 -12.75 -10.86
N ARG A 47 3.48 -11.86 -10.78
CA ARG A 47 3.71 -10.52 -10.24
C ARG A 47 4.07 -10.55 -8.76
N ALA A 48 3.42 -11.40 -7.96
CA ALA A 48 3.71 -11.52 -6.53
C ALA A 48 5.13 -12.04 -6.28
N GLU A 49 5.58 -13.03 -7.06
CA GLU A 49 6.95 -13.54 -7.04
C GLU A 49 7.94 -12.43 -7.38
N GLU A 50 7.71 -11.70 -8.48
CA GLU A 50 8.56 -10.57 -8.89
C GLU A 50 8.70 -9.51 -7.78
N ARG A 51 7.61 -9.16 -7.07
CA ARG A 51 7.68 -8.20 -5.95
C ARG A 51 8.62 -8.68 -4.83
N VAL A 52 8.57 -9.97 -4.52
CA VAL A 52 9.42 -10.57 -3.48
C VAL A 52 10.87 -10.62 -3.95
N GLU A 53 11.11 -11.00 -5.20
CA GLU A 53 12.44 -11.01 -5.82
C GLU A 53 13.07 -9.61 -5.86
N GLU A 54 12.33 -8.61 -6.35
CA GLU A 54 12.78 -7.23 -6.41
C GLU A 54 13.17 -6.71 -5.02
N ALA A 55 12.38 -7.03 -4.00
CA ALA A 55 12.66 -6.63 -2.64
C ALA A 55 13.93 -7.28 -2.08
N ILE A 56 14.15 -8.56 -2.38
CA ILE A 56 15.33 -9.30 -1.93
C ILE A 56 16.59 -8.81 -2.66
N LEU A 57 16.55 -8.74 -3.98
CA LEU A 57 17.70 -8.46 -4.84
C LEU A 57 18.05 -6.98 -4.89
N TYR A 58 17.04 -6.11 -4.97
CA TYR A 58 17.23 -4.69 -5.31
C TYR A 58 16.75 -3.73 -4.21
N ALA A 59 16.11 -4.24 -3.14
CA ALA A 59 15.58 -3.42 -2.05
C ALA A 59 14.49 -2.41 -2.48
N ILE A 60 13.80 -2.71 -3.59
CA ILE A 60 12.70 -1.92 -4.15
C ILE A 60 11.55 -2.84 -4.52
N VAL A 61 10.37 -2.28 -4.78
CA VAL A 61 9.28 -2.98 -5.46
C VAL A 61 8.79 -2.04 -6.55
N SER A 62 8.93 -2.41 -7.82
CA SER A 62 8.42 -1.60 -8.92
C SER A 62 6.88 -1.57 -8.87
N LYS A 63 6.23 -0.58 -9.47
CA LYS A 63 4.77 -0.55 -9.60
C LYS A 63 4.40 -0.66 -11.08
N LYS A 64 3.64 -1.70 -11.44
CA LYS A 64 3.16 -1.92 -12.81
C LYS A 64 1.68 -1.56 -12.91
N LEU A 65 1.38 -0.26 -12.77
CA LEU A 65 0.00 0.26 -12.71
C LEU A 65 -0.81 0.13 -14.02
N GLN A 66 -0.27 -0.52 -15.05
CA GLN A 66 -0.99 -0.83 -16.29
C GLN A 66 -2.14 -1.82 -16.05
N ASN A 67 -2.01 -2.70 -15.05
CA ASN A 67 -3.08 -3.61 -14.63
C ASN A 67 -3.30 -3.49 -13.12
N GLU A 68 -4.24 -2.62 -12.75
CA GLU A 68 -4.58 -2.34 -11.35
C GLU A 68 -5.05 -3.59 -10.60
N GLU A 69 -5.76 -4.51 -11.26
CA GLU A 69 -6.25 -5.75 -10.64
C GLU A 69 -5.09 -6.63 -10.17
N ILE A 70 -4.10 -6.81 -11.05
CA ILE A 70 -2.91 -7.59 -10.76
C ILE A 70 -2.10 -6.93 -9.64
N GLU A 71 -1.93 -5.61 -9.66
CA GLU A 71 -1.21 -4.90 -8.59
C GLU A 71 -1.91 -5.02 -7.23
N ILE A 72 -3.25 -4.93 -7.20
CA ILE A 72 -4.03 -5.08 -5.96
C ILE A 72 -3.89 -6.51 -5.41
N LEU A 73 -4.04 -7.54 -6.24
CA LEU A 73 -4.03 -8.94 -5.82
C LEU A 73 -2.63 -9.52 -5.59
N SER A 74 -1.63 -9.00 -6.30
CA SER A 74 -0.24 -9.45 -6.13
C SER A 74 0.34 -9.07 -4.77
N PHE A 75 -0.14 -7.99 -4.14
CA PHE A 75 0.33 -7.58 -2.82
C PHE A 75 0.02 -8.58 -1.69
N PRO A 76 -1.25 -8.96 -1.42
CA PRO A 76 -1.53 -9.97 -0.40
C PRO A 76 -0.91 -11.33 -0.76
N THR A 77 -0.84 -11.66 -2.06
CA THR A 77 -0.17 -12.88 -2.54
C THR A 77 1.33 -12.85 -2.21
N ALA A 78 2.01 -11.73 -2.43
CA ALA A 78 3.43 -11.56 -2.08
C ALA A 78 3.67 -11.63 -0.56
N ILE A 79 2.74 -11.09 0.25
CA ILE A 79 2.79 -11.26 1.71
C ILE A 79 2.71 -12.74 2.07
N MET A 80 1.81 -13.51 1.45
CA MET A 80 1.69 -14.94 1.68
C MET A 80 2.96 -15.69 1.29
N LEU A 81 3.54 -15.41 0.11
CA LEU A 81 4.79 -16.00 -0.34
C LEU A 81 5.93 -15.70 0.64
N ALA A 82 6.12 -14.42 1.00
CA ALA A 82 7.14 -14.01 1.96
C ALA A 82 6.95 -14.67 3.33
N ALA A 83 5.71 -14.82 3.80
CA ALA A 83 5.39 -15.50 5.05
C ALA A 83 5.67 -17.01 4.99
N ALA A 84 5.32 -17.66 3.87
CA ALA A 84 5.51 -19.09 3.65
C ALA A 84 6.99 -19.51 3.61
N THR A 85 7.91 -18.58 3.34
CA THR A 85 9.36 -18.87 3.44
C THR A 85 9.84 -19.14 4.87
N GLU A 86 9.03 -18.78 5.89
CA GLU A 86 9.37 -18.79 7.31
C GLU A 86 10.66 -18.00 7.66
N ASN A 87 11.16 -17.20 6.72
CA ASN A 87 12.43 -16.51 6.84
C ASN A 87 12.21 -15.04 7.25
N GLN A 88 12.67 -14.70 8.46
CA GLN A 88 12.55 -13.34 9.00
C GLN A 88 13.30 -12.29 8.16
N PHE A 89 14.40 -12.67 7.50
CA PHE A 89 15.13 -11.77 6.61
C PHE A 89 14.26 -11.39 5.40
N ILE A 90 13.63 -12.37 4.75
CA ILE A 90 12.77 -12.15 3.57
C ILE A 90 11.58 -11.25 3.95
N LYS A 91 10.88 -11.56 5.05
CA LYS A 91 9.75 -10.74 5.54
C LYS A 91 10.15 -9.29 5.78
N ARG A 92 11.28 -9.05 6.45
CA ARG A 92 11.78 -7.70 6.73
C ARG A 92 12.21 -6.96 5.46
N ARG A 93 12.87 -7.66 4.53
CA ARG A 93 13.30 -7.08 3.24
C ARG A 93 12.10 -6.66 2.39
N TYR A 94 11.10 -7.53 2.29
CA TYR A 94 9.87 -7.24 1.56
C TYR A 94 9.11 -6.04 2.16
N ALA A 95 8.87 -6.06 3.47
CA ALA A 95 8.19 -4.95 4.15
C ALA A 95 8.92 -3.61 3.98
N LEU A 96 10.26 -3.59 4.09
CA LEU A 96 11.04 -2.37 3.90
C LEU A 96 10.98 -1.86 2.45
N ALA A 97 11.01 -2.76 1.47
CA ALA A 97 10.96 -2.39 0.06
C ALA A 97 9.60 -1.78 -0.32
N GLU A 98 8.49 -2.39 0.13
CA GLU A 98 7.13 -1.83 -0.05
C GLU A 98 6.98 -0.47 0.66
N ALA A 99 7.50 -0.33 1.89
CA ALA A 99 7.44 0.95 2.61
C ALA A 99 8.21 2.07 1.89
N LYS A 100 9.38 1.75 1.30
CA LYS A 100 10.15 2.71 0.49
C LYS A 100 9.41 3.11 -0.77
N GLN A 101 8.75 2.15 -1.43
CA GLN A 101 7.97 2.45 -2.63
C GLN A 101 6.76 3.34 -2.28
N ALA A 102 6.02 3.00 -1.24
CA ALA A 102 4.90 3.81 -0.74
C ALA A 102 5.35 5.24 -0.39
N TYR A 103 6.51 5.39 0.26
CA TYR A 103 7.10 6.71 0.52
C TYR A 103 7.36 7.51 -0.76
N ASN A 104 7.87 6.88 -1.82
CA ASN A 104 8.11 7.55 -3.10
C ASN A 104 6.81 7.98 -3.77
N ASP A 105 5.75 7.17 -3.69
CA ASP A 105 4.44 7.51 -4.25
C ASP A 105 3.81 8.68 -3.46
N LEU A 106 3.87 8.63 -2.12
CA LEU A 106 3.32 9.63 -1.22
C LEU A 106 3.92 11.04 -1.38
N LYS A 107 5.18 11.16 -1.84
CA LYS A 107 5.84 12.47 -2.06
C LYS A 107 5.06 13.37 -3.02
N PHE A 108 4.32 12.77 -3.94
CA PHE A 108 3.62 13.48 -5.01
C PHE A 108 2.11 13.55 -4.77
N GLU A 109 1.63 13.06 -3.63
CA GLU A 109 0.20 13.08 -3.31
C GLU A 109 -0.24 14.40 -2.68
N PRO A 110 -1.49 14.84 -2.94
CA PRO A 110 -2.03 16.02 -2.32
C PRO A 110 -2.27 15.77 -0.81
N ARG A 111 -2.29 16.87 -0.04
CA ARG A 111 -2.39 16.83 1.43
C ARG A 111 -3.61 16.07 1.92
N GLU A 112 -4.73 16.23 1.22
CA GLU A 112 -6.00 15.58 1.51
C GLU A 112 -5.87 14.06 1.45
N LYS A 113 -5.11 13.55 0.46
CA LYS A 113 -4.88 12.11 0.31
C LYS A 113 -3.91 11.57 1.37
N ILE A 114 -2.86 12.32 1.70
CA ILE A 114 -1.95 11.98 2.80
C ILE A 114 -2.73 11.83 4.11
N LEU A 115 -3.64 12.76 4.42
CA LEU A 115 -4.50 12.68 5.61
C LEU A 115 -5.45 11.48 5.57
N ALA A 116 -6.01 11.17 4.39
CA ALA A 116 -6.89 10.00 4.24
C ALA A 116 -6.14 8.70 4.51
N ILE A 117 -4.92 8.56 3.98
CA ILE A 117 -4.05 7.41 4.24
C ILE A 117 -3.67 7.35 5.72
N ALA A 118 -3.23 8.44 6.33
CA ALA A 118 -2.89 8.50 7.75
C ALA A 118 -4.06 8.06 8.65
N LYS A 119 -5.29 8.53 8.35
CA LYS A 119 -6.51 8.11 9.06
C LYS A 119 -6.80 6.62 8.87
N ASN A 120 -6.50 6.04 7.69
CA ASN A 120 -6.64 4.61 7.43
C ASN A 120 -5.78 3.78 8.42
N PHE A 121 -4.56 4.27 8.68
CA PHE A 121 -3.62 3.76 9.71
C PHE A 121 -3.97 4.17 11.15
N GLN A 122 -5.10 4.86 11.37
CA GLN A 122 -5.53 5.35 12.68
C GLN A 122 -4.56 6.36 13.32
N TRP A 123 -3.75 7.04 12.51
CA TRP A 123 -2.88 8.11 12.99
C TRP A 123 -3.71 9.37 13.31
N LYS A 124 -3.44 9.98 14.46
CA LYS A 124 -4.11 11.20 14.92
C LYS A 124 -3.38 12.46 14.43
N ILE A 125 -3.33 12.59 13.10
CA ILE A 125 -2.70 13.73 12.45
C ILE A 125 -3.74 14.80 12.12
N GLU A 126 -3.42 16.04 12.41
CA GLU A 126 -4.21 17.22 12.07
C GLU A 126 -3.50 18.07 11.02
N GLN A 127 -4.29 18.64 10.10
CA GLN A 127 -3.79 19.63 9.15
C GLN A 127 -3.64 21.00 9.82
N VAL A 128 -2.55 21.68 9.49
CA VAL A 128 -2.35 23.07 9.89
C VAL A 128 -3.13 23.98 8.93
N LEU A 129 -4.03 24.79 9.48
CA LEU A 129 -4.88 25.71 8.71
C LEU A 129 -4.39 27.17 8.76
N SER A 130 -3.45 27.49 9.64
CA SER A 130 -2.84 28.83 9.71
C SER A 130 -1.85 29.00 8.56
N GLU A 131 -2.01 30.08 7.78
CA GLU A 131 -1.13 30.40 6.64
C GLU A 131 0.32 30.61 7.11
N GLU A 132 0.53 31.33 8.21
CA GLU A 132 1.85 31.59 8.79
C GLU A 132 2.56 30.30 9.25
N ALA A 133 1.81 29.36 9.85
CA ALA A 133 2.39 28.09 10.31
C ALA A 133 2.60 27.09 9.17
N ALA A 134 1.74 27.13 8.14
CA ALA A 134 1.82 26.26 6.97
C ALA A 134 3.09 26.45 6.13
N GLU A 135 3.78 27.59 6.28
CA GLU A 135 5.10 27.85 5.68
C GLU A 135 6.20 26.97 6.28
N THR A 136 6.04 26.52 7.53
CA THR A 136 7.07 25.72 8.24
C THR A 136 6.73 24.24 8.25
N TYR A 137 5.46 23.89 8.51
CA TYR A 137 5.01 22.50 8.56
C TYR A 137 3.54 22.38 8.17
N GLN A 138 3.17 21.26 7.53
CA GLN A 138 1.83 21.08 6.96
C GLN A 138 0.90 20.26 7.87
N PHE A 139 1.48 19.49 8.79
CA PHE A 139 0.77 18.54 9.66
C PHE A 139 1.31 18.59 11.08
N LYS A 140 0.45 18.35 12.06
CA LYS A 140 0.81 18.22 13.47
C LYS A 140 0.18 16.96 14.07
N LEU A 141 0.83 16.40 15.09
CA LEU A 141 0.32 15.32 15.91
C LEU A 141 0.65 15.60 17.39
N HIS A 142 -0.06 14.95 18.31
CA HIS A 142 0.27 15.08 19.73
C HIS A 142 1.50 14.22 20.06
N PHE A 143 2.41 14.70 20.92
CA PHE A 143 3.67 13.99 21.21
C PHE A 143 3.50 12.62 21.89
N THR A 144 2.30 12.32 22.41
CA THR A 144 1.97 11.02 23.03
C THR A 144 1.19 10.09 22.10
N ASP A 145 0.84 10.53 20.90
CA ASP A 145 0.31 9.63 19.86
C ASP A 145 1.44 8.76 19.31
#